data_AF-A0A4V3ICM5-F1
#
_entry.id   AF-A0A4V3ICM5-F1
#
_cell.length_a   1.000
_cell.length_b   1.000
_cell.length_c   1.000
_cell.angle_alpha   90.00
_cell.angle_beta   90.00
_cell.angle_gamma   90.00
#
_symmetry.space_group_name_H-M   'P 1'
#
loop_
_entity.id
_entity.type
_entity.pdbx_description
1 polymer ?
#
loop_
_entity_poly.entity_id
_entity_poly.type
_entity_poly.pdbx_seq_one_letter_code
_entity_poly.pdbx_strand_id
1 'polypeptide(L)'
;MSSTASHPAPADFDFIIGDWTVHHERLDGIFAGADTWTAFEGLSSTSKILGGHGNLEDNLLKHPSGDFHAVALRSYSVADDEWSIWWLDGRNPTQLDTPVRGAFRDGIGTFVASDVLNDVPIRVRFIWDATGTHPTWEQAFSNDDGSTWETNWRMKFTAVQNAATS
;
A
#
# COMPACT_ATOMS: atom_id res chain seq x y z
N MET A 1 33.40 23.08 -1.47
CA MET A 1 32.37 22.26 -0.80
C MET A 1 31.04 22.94 -1.03
N SER A 2 30.31 22.55 -2.07
CA SER A 2 28.96 23.08 -2.28
C SER A 2 28.03 22.41 -1.29
N SER A 3 27.36 23.22 -0.47
CA SER A 3 26.21 22.79 0.33
C SER A 3 25.14 22.28 -0.63
N THR A 4 24.98 20.96 -0.73
CA THR A 4 23.77 20.38 -1.29
C THR A 4 22.66 20.69 -0.30
N ALA A 5 21.83 21.67 -0.60
CA ALA A 5 20.56 21.82 0.10
C ALA A 5 19.86 20.46 0.04
N SER A 6 19.64 19.82 1.18
CA SER A 6 18.89 18.57 1.23
C SER A 6 17.50 18.84 0.66
N HIS A 7 17.09 18.10 -0.35
CA HIS A 7 15.70 18.18 -0.82
C HIS A 7 14.79 17.88 0.38
N PRO A 8 13.78 18.73 0.66
CA PRO A 8 12.87 18.48 1.76
C PRO A 8 12.20 17.11 1.56
N ALA A 9 12.01 16.38 2.66
CA ALA A 9 11.32 15.10 2.60
C ALA A 9 9.88 15.31 2.08
N PRO A 10 9.42 14.47 1.14
CA PRO A 10 8.04 14.53 0.68
C PRO A 10 7.07 14.20 1.81
N ALA A 11 5.90 14.85 1.79
CA ALA A 11 4.83 14.64 2.78
C ALA A 11 3.67 13.79 2.23
N ASP A 12 3.85 13.19 1.04
CA ASP A 12 2.74 12.56 0.31
C ASP A 12 2.03 11.46 1.10
N PHE A 13 2.75 10.70 1.92
CA PHE A 13 2.21 9.64 2.79
C PHE A 13 1.96 10.07 4.24
N ASP A 14 2.07 11.36 4.57
CA ASP A 14 1.91 11.82 5.96
C ASP A 14 0.49 11.52 6.51
N PHE A 15 -0.49 11.36 5.61
CA PHE A 15 -1.87 11.05 5.94
C PHE A 15 -2.09 9.67 6.56
N ILE A 16 -1.15 8.72 6.45
CA ILE A 16 -1.24 7.37 7.06
C ILE A 16 -0.25 7.14 8.21
N ILE A 17 0.50 8.17 8.62
CA ILE A 17 1.40 8.07 9.78
C ILE A 17 0.59 7.85 11.07
N GLY A 18 1.06 6.96 11.94
CA GLY A 18 0.38 6.57 13.18
C GLY A 18 -0.41 5.27 13.04
N ASP A 19 -1.35 5.08 13.95
CA ASP A 19 -2.10 3.83 14.12
C ASP A 19 -3.51 3.91 13.55
N TRP A 20 -3.90 2.85 12.84
CA TRP A 20 -5.16 2.77 12.10
C TRP A 20 -5.85 1.43 12.32
N THR A 21 -7.19 1.46 12.39
CA THR A 21 -8.01 0.28 12.07
C THR A 21 -8.28 0.28 10.58
N VAL A 22 -8.19 -0.89 9.96
CA VAL A 22 -8.32 -1.05 8.51
C VAL A 22 -9.44 -2.04 8.21
N HIS A 23 -10.44 -1.59 7.47
CA HIS A 23 -11.46 -2.48 6.91
C HIS A 23 -10.98 -2.96 5.54
N HIS A 24 -10.91 -4.28 5.35
CA HIS A 24 -10.48 -4.91 4.11
C HIS A 24 -11.65 -5.59 3.41
N GLU A 25 -11.65 -5.53 2.08
CA GLU A 25 -12.44 -6.41 1.23
C GLU A 25 -11.51 -7.04 0.19
N ARG A 26 -11.41 -8.36 0.14
CA ARG A 26 -10.58 -9.09 -0.84
C ARG A 26 -11.46 -9.98 -1.71
N LEU A 27 -11.22 -9.94 -3.02
CA LEU A 27 -11.95 -10.76 -3.98
C LEU A 27 -11.57 -12.24 -3.80
N ASP A 28 -12.57 -13.13 -3.80
CA ASP A 28 -12.35 -14.55 -3.49
C ASP A 28 -11.66 -15.32 -4.62
N GLY A 29 -11.64 -14.77 -5.84
CA GLY A 29 -10.99 -15.37 -7.00
C GLY A 29 -10.55 -14.34 -8.02
N ILE A 30 -9.25 -14.28 -8.28
CA ILE A 30 -8.65 -13.35 -9.25
C ILE A 30 -8.68 -13.99 -10.64
N PHE A 31 -9.17 -13.25 -11.63
CA PHE A 31 -9.41 -13.69 -13.02
C PHE A 31 -10.29 -14.94 -13.13
N ALA A 32 -11.12 -15.19 -12.11
CA ALA A 32 -12.05 -16.31 -12.05
C ALA A 32 -13.49 -15.90 -12.39
N GLY A 33 -13.72 -14.61 -12.70
CA GLY A 33 -15.06 -14.05 -12.83
C GLY A 33 -15.81 -14.01 -11.51
N ALA A 34 -15.09 -13.95 -10.39
CA ALA A 34 -15.67 -13.86 -9.06
C ALA A 34 -16.33 -12.48 -8.86
N ASP A 35 -17.45 -12.47 -8.15
CA ASP A 35 -18.15 -11.27 -7.70
C ASP A 35 -18.32 -11.25 -6.16
N THR A 36 -17.81 -12.27 -5.48
CA THR A 36 -17.85 -12.39 -4.02
C THR A 36 -16.56 -11.86 -3.38
N TRP A 37 -16.75 -11.18 -2.25
CA TRP A 37 -15.69 -10.52 -1.50
C TRP A 37 -15.70 -11.00 -0.05
N THR A 38 -14.53 -11.39 0.43
CA THR A 38 -14.30 -11.65 1.86
C THR A 38 -13.92 -10.35 2.55
N ALA A 39 -14.76 -9.91 3.47
CA ALA A 39 -14.50 -8.76 4.32
C ALA A 39 -13.85 -9.16 5.66
N PHE A 40 -12.88 -8.38 6.12
CA PHE A 40 -12.21 -8.60 7.40
C PHE A 40 -11.55 -7.32 7.93
N GLU A 41 -11.20 -7.33 9.21
CA GLU A 41 -10.57 -6.20 9.89
C GLU A 41 -9.05 -6.37 9.98
N GLY A 42 -8.36 -5.26 10.17
CA GLY A 42 -6.92 -5.20 10.35
C GLY A 42 -6.50 -4.01 11.20
N LEU A 43 -5.23 -4.00 11.55
CA LEU A 43 -4.56 -2.88 12.20
C LEU A 43 -3.33 -2.52 11.36
N SER A 44 -3.03 -1.23 11.23
CA SER A 44 -1.74 -0.79 10.71
C SER A 44 -1.11 0.27 11.59
N SER A 45 0.23 0.29 11.61
CA SER A 45 1.03 1.29 12.32
C SER A 45 2.16 1.76 11.40
N THR A 46 2.15 3.05 11.04
CA THR A 46 3.14 3.61 10.12
C THR A 46 4.06 4.62 10.80
N SER A 47 5.36 4.46 10.57
CA SER A 47 6.40 5.40 11.04
C SER A 47 7.31 5.87 9.91
N LYS A 48 7.82 7.11 10.02
CA LYS A 48 8.80 7.65 9.07
C LYS A 48 10.17 6.99 9.28
N ILE A 49 10.86 6.73 8.18
CA ILE A 49 12.24 6.21 8.13
C ILE A 49 13.07 7.04 7.16
N LEU A 50 14.35 6.70 6.97
CA LEU A 50 15.24 7.32 5.96
C LEU A 50 15.31 8.87 6.05
N GLY A 51 15.22 9.44 7.25
CA GLY A 51 15.22 10.90 7.42
C GLY A 51 13.96 11.60 6.89
N GLY A 52 12.87 10.88 6.67
CA GLY A 52 11.60 11.37 6.13
C GLY A 52 11.35 10.96 4.67
N HIS A 53 12.36 10.48 3.95
CA HIS A 53 12.25 10.02 2.55
C HIS A 53 11.72 8.58 2.43
N GLY A 54 11.06 8.08 3.48
CA GLY A 54 10.48 6.75 3.51
C GLY A 54 9.54 6.57 4.70
N ASN A 55 8.75 5.51 4.65
CA ASN A 55 7.97 5.03 5.80
C ASN A 55 7.95 3.50 5.83
N LEU A 56 7.70 2.96 7.03
CA LEU A 56 7.49 1.55 7.27
C LEU A 56 6.14 1.39 7.94
N GLU A 57 5.28 0.56 7.36
CA GLU A 57 3.95 0.23 7.89
C GLU A 57 3.92 -1.24 8.30
N ASP A 58 3.72 -1.50 9.58
CA ASP A 58 3.44 -2.83 10.12
C ASP A 58 1.93 -3.08 10.06
N ASN A 59 1.53 -4.23 9.52
CA ASN A 59 0.13 -4.61 9.31
C ASN A 59 -0.17 -5.91 10.06
N LEU A 60 -1.29 -5.94 10.77
CA LEU A 60 -1.97 -7.15 11.23
C LEU A 60 -3.27 -7.31 10.44
N LEU A 61 -3.40 -8.40 9.71
CA LEU A 61 -4.59 -8.73 8.93
C LEU A 61 -5.35 -9.87 9.61
N LYS A 62 -6.58 -9.62 10.07
CA LYS A 62 -7.40 -10.60 10.80
C LYS A 62 -8.28 -11.41 9.85
N HIS A 63 -7.65 -12.06 8.88
CA HIS A 63 -8.34 -12.78 7.83
C HIS A 63 -9.09 -14.01 8.40
N PRO A 64 -10.27 -14.42 7.86
CA PRO A 64 -11.04 -15.54 8.41
C PRO A 64 -10.31 -16.88 8.41
N SER A 65 -9.32 -17.06 7.52
CA SER A 65 -8.48 -18.26 7.47
C SER A 65 -7.31 -18.25 8.46
N GLY A 66 -7.15 -17.18 9.25
CA GLY A 66 -6.07 -16.99 10.20
C GLY A 66 -5.38 -15.64 10.03
N ASP A 67 -5.03 -15.06 11.17
CA ASP A 67 -4.31 -13.79 11.25
C ASP A 67 -2.89 -13.92 10.68
N PHE A 68 -2.44 -12.86 10.01
CA PHE A 68 -1.04 -12.77 9.57
C PHE A 68 -0.54 -11.34 9.62
N HIS A 69 0.78 -11.23 9.74
CA HIS A 69 1.49 -9.96 9.73
C HIS A 69 2.14 -9.71 8.39
N ALA A 70 2.25 -8.44 8.01
CA ALA A 70 2.98 -8.03 6.82
C ALA A 70 3.52 -6.61 6.96
N VAL A 71 4.52 -6.28 6.15
CA VAL A 71 5.14 -4.96 6.16
C VAL A 71 5.06 -4.33 4.78
N ALA A 72 4.64 -3.07 4.73
CA ALA A 72 4.84 -2.21 3.56
C ALA A 72 6.03 -1.28 3.82
N LEU A 73 7.09 -1.42 3.02
CA LEU A 73 8.24 -0.53 3.02
C LEU A 73 8.08 0.47 1.87
N ARG A 74 8.19 1.76 2.17
CA ARG A 74 8.11 2.83 1.17
C ARG A 74 9.37 3.68 1.18
N SER A 75 9.90 4.00 0.01
CA SER A 75 11.00 4.95 -0.15
C SER A 75 10.76 5.88 -1.34
N TYR A 76 11.24 7.11 -1.23
CA TYR A 76 11.12 8.12 -2.26
C TYR A 76 12.46 8.36 -2.97
N SER A 77 12.43 8.33 -4.30
CA SER A 77 13.55 8.66 -5.17
C SER A 77 13.42 10.10 -5.64
N VAL A 78 14.28 10.99 -5.12
CA VAL A 78 14.35 12.40 -5.58
C VAL A 78 14.76 12.48 -7.05
N ALA A 79 15.55 11.52 -7.55
CA ALA A 79 16.02 11.51 -8.92
C ALA A 79 14.88 11.20 -9.92
N ASP A 80 13.93 10.36 -9.51
CA ASP A 80 12.84 9.91 -10.37
C ASP A 80 11.51 10.62 -10.09
N ASP A 81 11.42 11.42 -9.02
CA ASP A 81 10.17 12.00 -8.49
C ASP A 81 9.10 10.93 -8.21
N GLU A 82 9.51 9.78 -7.68
CA GLU A 82 8.63 8.64 -7.47
C GLU A 82 8.87 7.96 -6.12
N TRP A 83 7.80 7.38 -5.60
CA TRP A 83 7.85 6.41 -4.53
C TRP A 83 7.93 4.99 -5.08
N SER A 84 8.61 4.13 -4.32
CA SER A 84 8.57 2.68 -4.45
C SER A 84 7.92 2.08 -3.20
N ILE A 85 7.07 1.06 -3.38
CA ILE A 85 6.38 0.36 -2.29
C ILE A 85 6.66 -1.14 -2.42
N TRP A 86 7.38 -1.70 -1.46
CA TRP A 86 7.62 -3.15 -1.34
C TRP A 86 6.69 -3.75 -0.30
N TRP A 87 6.25 -4.98 -0.56
CA TRP A 87 5.47 -5.78 0.38
C TRP A 87 6.30 -6.97 0.88
N LEU A 88 6.20 -7.24 2.19
CA LEU A 88 6.75 -8.43 2.83
C LEU A 88 5.63 -9.15 3.58
N ASP A 89 5.25 -10.33 3.11
CA ASP A 89 4.28 -11.18 3.80
C ASP A 89 5.00 -12.00 4.88
N GLY A 90 4.55 -11.93 6.13
CA GLY A 90 5.12 -12.68 7.25
C GLY A 90 5.03 -14.21 7.09
N ARG A 91 4.16 -14.71 6.21
CA ARG A 91 4.06 -16.12 5.83
C ARG A 91 5.16 -16.54 4.85
N ASN A 92 5.77 -15.58 4.15
CA ASN A 92 6.93 -15.76 3.28
C ASN A 92 8.03 -14.71 3.61
N PRO A 93 8.66 -14.80 4.81
CA PRO A 93 9.48 -13.72 5.37
C PRO A 93 10.83 -13.52 4.67
N THR A 94 11.15 -14.32 3.64
CA THR A 94 12.45 -14.27 2.95
C THR A 94 12.42 -13.50 1.63
N GLN A 95 11.25 -13.00 1.22
CA GLN A 95 11.07 -12.41 -0.11
C GLN A 95 10.29 -11.10 -0.02
N LEU A 96 10.90 -10.04 -0.55
CA LEU A 96 10.19 -8.80 -0.89
C LEU A 96 9.65 -8.92 -2.31
N ASP A 97 8.42 -8.46 -2.51
CA ASP A 97 7.81 -8.40 -3.84
C ASP A 97 8.49 -7.32 -4.70
N THR A 98 8.27 -7.39 -6.02
CA THR A 98 8.67 -6.32 -6.94
C THR A 98 7.95 -5.02 -6.53
N PRO A 99 8.66 -3.90 -6.34
CA PRO A 99 8.00 -2.70 -5.86
C PRO A 99 7.08 -2.12 -6.92
N VAL A 100 5.88 -1.73 -6.52
CA VAL A 100 5.09 -0.79 -7.32
C VAL A 100 5.72 0.59 -7.23
N ARG A 101 5.76 1.29 -8.36
CA ARG A 101 6.35 2.63 -8.48
C ARG A 101 5.35 3.65 -9.00
N GLY A 102 5.47 4.88 -8.53
CA GLY A 102 4.61 5.98 -8.98
C GLY A 102 4.62 7.17 -8.03
N ALA A 103 3.62 8.03 -8.15
CA ALA A 103 3.57 9.30 -7.44
C ALA A 103 2.14 9.72 -7.10
N PHE A 104 2.02 10.70 -6.21
CA PHE A 104 0.76 11.37 -5.93
C PHE A 104 0.54 12.56 -6.86
N ARG A 105 -0.72 12.73 -7.27
CA ARG A 105 -1.24 13.91 -7.96
C ARG A 105 -2.62 14.21 -7.37
N ASP A 106 -2.79 15.43 -6.85
CA ASP A 106 -4.05 15.91 -6.26
C ASP A 106 -4.65 14.98 -5.18
N GLY A 107 -3.80 14.41 -4.32
CA GLY A 107 -4.21 13.49 -3.25
C GLY A 107 -4.45 12.05 -3.71
N ILE A 108 -4.31 11.75 -5.00
CA ILE A 108 -4.43 10.40 -5.55
C ILE A 108 -3.05 9.85 -5.91
N GLY A 109 -2.64 8.77 -5.25
CA GLY A 109 -1.41 8.04 -5.55
C GLY A 109 -1.69 6.91 -6.51
N THR A 110 -0.99 6.85 -7.65
CA THR A 110 -1.08 5.72 -8.59
C THR A 110 0.29 5.06 -8.72
N PHE A 111 0.36 3.76 -8.44
CA PHE A 111 1.59 2.98 -8.44
C PHE A 111 1.43 1.73 -9.28
N VAL A 112 2.43 1.37 -10.07
CA VAL A 112 2.37 0.22 -10.98
C VAL A 112 3.63 -0.64 -10.92
N ALA A 113 3.49 -1.94 -11.15
CA ALA A 113 4.58 -2.88 -11.36
C ALA A 113 4.20 -3.91 -12.42
N SER A 114 5.22 -4.57 -12.97
CA SER A 114 5.08 -5.87 -13.62
C SER A 114 5.36 -6.96 -12.61
N ASP A 115 4.55 -8.02 -12.63
CA ASP A 115 4.69 -9.16 -11.73
C ASP A 115 4.24 -10.47 -12.41
N VAL A 116 4.30 -11.58 -11.69
CA VAL A 116 3.86 -12.90 -12.14
C VAL A 116 2.91 -13.50 -11.11
N LEU A 117 1.69 -13.84 -11.55
CA LEU A 117 0.71 -14.56 -10.75
C LEU A 117 0.47 -15.95 -11.35
N ASN A 118 0.82 -17.01 -10.61
CA ASN A 118 0.66 -18.40 -11.07
C ASN A 118 1.28 -18.63 -12.47
N ASP A 119 2.52 -18.19 -12.67
CA ASP A 119 3.26 -18.22 -13.95
C ASP A 119 2.68 -17.37 -15.09
N VAL A 120 1.63 -16.58 -14.82
CA VAL A 120 1.05 -15.63 -15.77
C VAL A 120 1.61 -14.24 -15.51
N PRO A 121 2.26 -13.58 -16.50
CA PRO A 121 2.65 -12.19 -16.39
C PRO A 121 1.43 -11.30 -16.19
N ILE A 122 1.51 -10.40 -15.21
CA ILE A 122 0.46 -9.43 -14.88
C ILE A 122 1.05 -8.03 -14.71
N ARG A 123 0.17 -7.02 -14.81
CA ARG A 123 0.42 -5.71 -14.21
C ARG A 123 -0.30 -5.63 -12.88
N VAL A 124 0.38 -5.03 -11.90
CA VAL A 124 -0.18 -4.69 -10.60
C VAL A 124 -0.35 -3.18 -10.55
N ARG A 125 -1.47 -2.71 -10.00
CA ARG A 125 -1.71 -1.30 -9.73
C ARG A 125 -2.23 -1.10 -8.33
N PHE A 126 -1.63 -0.16 -7.60
CA PHE A 126 -2.17 0.40 -6.38
C PHE A 126 -2.73 1.79 -6.65
N ILE A 127 -3.91 2.06 -6.09
CA ILE A 127 -4.47 3.41 -5.99
C ILE A 127 -4.58 3.75 -4.51
N TRP A 128 -4.00 4.88 -4.10
CA TRP A 128 -4.24 5.50 -2.81
C TRP A 128 -5.11 6.74 -3.02
N ASP A 129 -6.17 6.90 -2.24
CA ASP A 129 -6.97 8.12 -2.18
C ASP A 129 -6.81 8.75 -0.79
N ALA A 130 -6.13 9.90 -0.75
CA ALA A 130 -5.86 10.68 0.45
C ALA A 130 -6.71 11.97 0.52
N THR A 131 -7.75 12.10 -0.32
CA THR A 131 -8.53 13.34 -0.42
C THR A 131 -9.53 13.51 0.75
N GLY A 132 -9.88 12.43 1.43
CA GLY A 132 -10.82 12.40 2.56
C GLY A 132 -10.17 12.16 3.91
N THR A 133 -10.98 12.20 4.98
CA THR A 133 -10.55 11.89 6.35
C THR A 133 -10.36 10.39 6.61
N HIS A 134 -10.90 9.56 5.72
CA HIS A 134 -10.75 8.11 5.72
C HIS A 134 -10.06 7.73 4.43
N PRO A 135 -8.72 7.68 4.41
CA PRO A 135 -8.01 7.34 3.19
C PRO A 135 -8.37 5.91 2.77
N THR A 136 -8.34 5.67 1.47
CA THR A 136 -8.59 4.34 0.90
C THR A 136 -7.41 3.89 0.08
N TRP A 137 -7.32 2.57 -0.06
CA TRP A 137 -6.36 1.93 -0.93
C TRP A 137 -7.04 0.83 -1.74
N GLU A 138 -6.65 0.67 -2.99
CA GLU A 138 -7.10 -0.42 -3.85
C GLU A 138 -5.93 -1.07 -4.58
N GLN A 139 -6.00 -2.39 -4.73
CA GLN A 139 -5.17 -3.16 -5.64
C GLN A 139 -6.01 -3.71 -6.78
N ALA A 140 -5.47 -3.58 -8.00
CA ALA A 140 -6.01 -4.20 -9.18
C ALA A 140 -4.92 -4.91 -9.98
N PHE A 141 -5.28 -6.03 -10.61
CA PHE A 141 -4.42 -6.75 -11.53
C PHE A 141 -4.95 -6.65 -12.96
N SER A 142 -4.03 -6.74 -13.91
CA SER A 142 -4.33 -6.83 -15.34
C SER A 142 -3.51 -7.97 -15.96
N ASN A 143 -4.14 -8.76 -16.81
CA ASN A 143 -3.49 -9.81 -17.61
C ASN A 143 -3.46 -9.46 -19.12
N ASP A 144 -3.76 -8.21 -19.48
CA ASP A 144 -3.82 -7.68 -20.85
C ASP A 144 -3.03 -6.36 -21.00
N ASP A 145 -1.89 -6.30 -20.29
CA ASP A 145 -0.94 -5.18 -20.26
C ASP A 145 -1.57 -3.82 -19.86
N GLY A 146 -2.53 -3.86 -18.94
CA GLY A 146 -3.19 -2.69 -18.38
C GLY A 146 -4.38 -2.17 -19.20
N SER A 147 -4.83 -2.91 -20.22
CA SER A 147 -6.01 -2.53 -21.02
C SER A 147 -7.29 -2.63 -20.18
N THR A 148 -7.40 -3.67 -19.36
CA THR A 148 -8.46 -3.85 -18.37
C THR A 148 -7.87 -4.16 -16.99
N TRP A 149 -8.63 -3.88 -15.93
CA TRP A 149 -8.18 -4.01 -14.55
C TRP A 149 -9.26 -4.67 -13.70
N GLU A 150 -8.89 -5.71 -12.95
CA GLU A 150 -9.74 -6.34 -11.95
C GLU A 150 -9.27 -5.92 -10.55
N THR A 151 -10.01 -5.01 -9.92
CA THR A 151 -9.81 -4.68 -8.51
C THR A 151 -10.06 -5.93 -7.68
N ASN A 152 -9.07 -6.35 -6.90
CA ASN A 152 -9.10 -7.58 -6.12
C ASN A 152 -8.84 -7.37 -4.64
N TRP A 153 -8.53 -6.15 -4.22
CA TRP A 153 -8.43 -5.79 -2.81
C TRP A 153 -8.76 -4.31 -2.61
N ARG A 154 -9.55 -4.01 -1.58
CA ARG A 154 -9.85 -2.67 -1.11
C ARG A 154 -9.56 -2.55 0.39
N MET A 155 -9.12 -1.37 0.80
CA MET A 155 -8.90 -1.01 2.19
C MET A 155 -9.50 0.36 2.47
N LYS A 156 -10.09 0.51 3.66
CA LYS A 156 -10.51 1.80 4.22
C LYS A 156 -9.92 1.97 5.60
N PHE A 157 -9.24 3.09 5.81
CA PHE A 157 -8.50 3.37 7.03
C PHE A 157 -9.32 4.29 7.94
N THR A 158 -9.37 3.97 9.24
CA THR A 158 -9.92 4.83 10.29
C THR A 158 -8.91 5.01 11.40
N ALA A 159 -8.54 6.27 11.68
CA ALA A 159 -7.51 6.58 12.65
C ALA A 159 -7.93 6.10 14.05
N VAL A 160 -7.02 5.47 14.77
CA VAL A 160 -7.24 5.14 16.17
C VAL A 160 -7.17 6.45 16.96
N GLN A 161 -8.31 6.90 17.49
CA GLN A 161 -8.30 8.03 18.42
C GLN A 161 -7.61 7.58 19.71
N ASN A 162 -6.39 8.06 19.92
CA ASN A 162 -5.81 8.04 21.26
C ASN A 162 -6.65 8.97 22.13
N ALA A 163 -7.45 8.40 23.03
CA ALA A 163 -8.07 9.17 24.09
C ALA A 163 -6.94 9.92 24.80
N ALA A 164 -6.98 11.25 24.75
CA ALA A 164 -6.00 12.07 25.43
C ALA A 164 -6.01 11.65 26.91
N THR A 165 -4.95 10.98 27.35
CA THR A 165 -4.71 10.81 28.78
C THR A 165 -4.63 12.21 29.37
N SER A 166 -5.66 12.53 30.15
CA SER A 166 -5.82 13.77 30.89
C SER A 166 -4.75 13.92 31.96
#